data_AF-A0AAN8NXX3-F1
#
_entry.id   AF-A0AAN8NXX3-F1
#
_cell.length_a   1.000
_cell.length_b   1.000
_cell.length_c   1.000
_cell.angle_alpha   90.00
_cell.angle_beta   90.00
_cell.angle_gamma   90.00
#
_symmetry.space_group_name_H-M   'P 1'
#
loop_
_entity.id
_entity.type
_entity.pdbx_description
1 polymer ?
#
loop_
_entity_poly.entity_id
_entity_poly.type
_entity_poly.pdbx_seq_one_letter_code
_entity_poly.pdbx_strand_id
1 'polypeptide(L)'
;MSMRIMCGNDFVKNRQELQSLIDASIKNIEEAVEFCFDPKKVEYFGFDLESFIRSILTKGKRAGKPTTLIKKEATSLALIGAIRRNNLENIKTKSHPEVVTFEPAFSVDVARTIKKYNIRPVVNLPLEIDNFPGLMCYSSFGSLIPTGIQDYELIKTAYLYHQIRLDKVLNSKNKNYRPDISKIENFLQISIDTIHYPLDKRIIILNQLGLINKNGTVVDTIAAMKMGNIKSSLMGSTY
;
A
#
# COMPACT_ATOMS: atom_id res chain seq x y z
N MET A 1 -73.76 -21.75 31.72
CA MET A 1 -72.68 -21.83 30.72
C MET A 1 -71.49 -21.06 31.30
N SER A 2 -70.50 -21.76 31.88
CA SER A 2 -69.39 -21.12 32.60
C SER A 2 -68.24 -20.85 31.62
N MET A 3 -67.91 -19.58 31.43
CA MET A 3 -66.84 -19.14 30.54
C MET A 3 -65.52 -19.27 31.31
N ARG A 4 -64.77 -20.36 31.08
CA ARG A 4 -63.43 -20.55 31.65
C ARG A 4 -62.47 -19.56 30.98
N ILE A 5 -62.00 -18.60 31.76
CA ILE A 5 -60.94 -17.67 31.40
C ILE A 5 -59.63 -18.47 31.27
N MET A 6 -59.27 -18.85 30.04
CA MET A 6 -57.93 -19.36 29.72
C MET A 6 -56.98 -18.17 29.56
N CYS A 7 -56.54 -17.53 30.65
CA CYS A 7 -55.66 -16.34 30.58
C CYS A 7 -54.31 -16.49 31.31
N GLY A 8 -53.90 -17.68 31.74
CA GLY A 8 -52.63 -17.88 32.46
C GLY A 8 -51.47 -18.34 31.57
N ASN A 9 -51.62 -19.51 30.96
CA ASN A 9 -50.49 -20.22 30.35
C ASN A 9 -50.08 -19.67 28.99
N ASP A 10 -51.04 -19.21 28.18
CA ASP A 10 -50.74 -18.64 26.85
C ASP A 10 -50.04 -17.28 26.96
N PHE A 11 -50.35 -16.49 28.00
CA PHE A 11 -49.69 -15.21 28.25
C PHE A 11 -48.23 -15.39 28.68
N VAL A 12 -47.96 -16.36 29.55
CA VAL A 12 -46.59 -16.68 29.98
C VAL A 12 -45.77 -17.24 28.82
N LYS A 13 -46.36 -18.10 27.99
CA LYS A 13 -45.71 -18.66 26.80
C LYS A 13 -45.39 -17.57 25.77
N ASN A 14 -46.34 -16.69 25.47
CA ASN A 14 -46.14 -15.58 24.54
C ASN A 14 -45.07 -14.60 25.06
N ARG A 15 -44.97 -14.40 26.37
CA ARG A 15 -43.92 -13.57 26.97
C ARG A 15 -42.53 -14.19 26.82
N GLN A 16 -42.40 -15.51 27.00
CA GLN A 16 -41.14 -16.22 26.81
C GLN A 16 -40.69 -16.22 25.34
N GLU A 17 -41.63 -16.42 24.41
CA GLU A 17 -41.36 -16.32 22.97
C GLU A 17 -40.97 -14.90 22.54
N LEU A 18 -41.63 -13.87 23.10
CA LEU A 18 -41.25 -12.49 22.82
C LEU A 18 -39.86 -12.15 23.38
N GLN A 19 -39.53 -12.63 24.59
CA GLN A 19 -38.22 -12.41 25.19
C GLN A 19 -37.11 -13.08 24.38
N SER A 20 -37.30 -14.31 23.90
CA SER A 20 -36.29 -14.99 23.09
C SER A 20 -36.03 -14.30 21.75
N LEU A 21 -37.06 -13.73 21.13
CA LEU A 21 -36.93 -12.91 19.92
C LEU A 21 -36.17 -11.60 20.18
N ILE A 22 -36.43 -10.96 21.33
CA ILE A 22 -35.70 -9.77 21.77
C ILE A 22 -34.22 -10.11 21.99
N ASP A 23 -33.92 -11.17 22.73
CA ASP A 23 -32.55 -11.58 23.04
C ASP A 23 -31.77 -11.96 21.76
N ALA A 24 -32.41 -12.67 20.83
CA ALA A 24 -31.82 -12.99 19.53
C ALA A 24 -31.55 -11.73 18.69
N SER A 25 -32.45 -10.74 18.76
CA SER A 25 -32.28 -9.47 18.05
C SER A 25 -31.14 -8.64 18.65
N ILE A 26 -31.04 -8.57 19.99
CA ILE A 26 -29.93 -7.90 20.69
C ILE A 26 -28.60 -8.55 20.29
N LYS A 27 -28.52 -9.90 20.33
CA LYS A 27 -27.31 -10.61 19.94
C LYS A 27 -26.88 -10.31 18.50
N ASN A 28 -27.82 -10.30 17.56
CA ASN A 28 -27.52 -9.95 16.16
C ASN A 28 -27.03 -8.50 16.02
N ILE A 29 -27.58 -7.58 16.82
CA ILE A 29 -27.13 -6.18 16.86
C ILE A 29 -25.73 -6.09 17.45
N GLU A 30 -25.43 -6.79 18.54
CA GLU A 30 -24.11 -6.83 19.17
C GLU A 30 -23.06 -7.40 18.21
N GLU A 31 -23.35 -8.50 17.52
CA GLU A 31 -22.46 -9.08 16.51
C GLU A 31 -22.26 -8.14 15.31
N ALA A 32 -23.31 -7.43 14.87
CA ALA A 32 -23.22 -6.45 13.80
C ALA A 32 -22.43 -5.20 14.22
N VAL A 33 -22.58 -4.75 15.46
CA VAL A 33 -21.81 -3.65 16.05
C VAL A 33 -20.34 -4.08 16.19
N GLU A 34 -20.05 -5.25 16.73
CA GLU A 34 -18.69 -5.77 16.82
C GLU A 34 -18.04 -5.92 15.44
N PHE A 35 -18.80 -6.33 14.42
CA PHE A 35 -18.33 -6.39 13.04
C PHE A 35 -18.08 -5.00 12.43
N CYS A 36 -18.99 -4.05 12.63
CA CYS A 36 -18.93 -2.70 12.08
C CYS A 36 -17.96 -1.78 12.84
N PHE A 37 -17.60 -2.09 14.08
CA PHE A 37 -16.71 -1.29 14.92
C PHE A 37 -15.39 -1.98 15.27
N ASP A 38 -15.07 -3.14 14.69
CA ASP A 38 -13.70 -3.65 14.69
C ASP A 38 -12.81 -2.58 14.04
N PRO A 39 -11.94 -1.89 14.80
CA PRO A 39 -11.16 -0.78 14.29
C PRO A 39 -10.32 -1.17 13.09
N LYS A 40 -9.92 -2.45 13.00
CA LYS A 40 -9.15 -2.99 11.86
C LYS A 40 -9.99 -3.15 10.59
N LYS A 41 -11.31 -3.27 10.70
CA LYS A 41 -12.23 -3.38 9.54
C LYS A 41 -12.70 -2.02 9.05
N VAL A 42 -12.71 -1.01 9.92
CA VAL A 42 -13.02 0.39 9.56
C VAL A 42 -11.77 1.23 9.29
N GLU A 43 -10.58 0.67 9.45
CA GLU A 43 -9.32 1.35 9.18
C GLU A 43 -9.25 1.79 7.71
N TYR A 44 -8.76 2.99 7.47
CA TYR A 44 -8.62 3.51 6.12
C TYR A 44 -7.50 2.77 5.39
N PHE A 45 -7.87 1.82 4.53
CA PHE A 45 -6.91 1.05 3.74
C PHE A 45 -6.31 1.81 2.55
N GLY A 46 -6.85 2.98 2.20
CA GLY A 46 -6.42 3.82 1.08
C GLY A 46 -6.69 3.22 -0.30
N PHE A 47 -6.08 2.07 -0.60
CA PHE A 47 -6.13 1.38 -1.89
C PHE A 47 -6.27 -0.13 -1.70
N ASP A 48 -7.36 -0.70 -2.21
CA ASP A 48 -7.58 -2.16 -2.22
C ASP A 48 -6.85 -2.81 -3.40
N LEU A 49 -5.66 -3.35 -3.11
CA LEU A 49 -4.81 -4.01 -4.10
C LEU A 49 -5.46 -5.27 -4.69
N GLU A 50 -6.19 -6.04 -3.88
CA GLU A 50 -6.84 -7.27 -4.35
C GLU A 50 -7.95 -6.95 -5.34
N SER A 51 -8.85 -6.03 -5.00
CA SER A 51 -9.91 -5.59 -5.90
C SER A 51 -9.35 -4.99 -7.18
N PHE A 52 -8.25 -4.24 -7.09
CA PHE A 52 -7.55 -3.73 -8.27
C PHE A 52 -7.02 -4.86 -9.16
N ILE A 53 -6.27 -5.81 -8.61
CA ILE A 53 -5.76 -6.97 -9.37
C ILE A 53 -6.89 -7.82 -9.95
N ARG A 54 -7.98 -8.04 -9.19
CA ARG A 54 -9.16 -8.77 -9.68
C ARG A 54 -9.83 -8.03 -10.84
N SER A 55 -9.96 -6.71 -10.75
CA SER A 55 -10.52 -5.87 -11.82
C SER A 55 -9.68 -5.97 -13.10
N ILE A 56 -8.36 -5.90 -12.96
CA ILE A 56 -7.37 -6.11 -14.03
C ILE A 56 -7.58 -7.45 -14.73
N LEU A 57 -7.57 -8.54 -13.95
CA LEU A 57 -7.67 -9.89 -14.49
C LEU A 57 -9.03 -10.11 -15.15
N THR A 58 -10.10 -9.60 -14.55
CA THR A 58 -11.46 -9.72 -15.07
C THR A 58 -11.62 -9.00 -16.40
N LYS A 59 -11.15 -7.75 -16.50
CA LYS A 59 -11.20 -6.97 -17.74
C LYS A 59 -10.38 -7.62 -18.84
N GLY A 60 -9.16 -8.07 -18.54
CA GLY A 60 -8.31 -8.77 -19.51
C GLY A 60 -8.93 -10.07 -20.02
N LYS A 61 -9.52 -10.87 -19.13
CA LYS A 61 -10.23 -12.11 -19.50
C LYS A 61 -11.46 -11.84 -20.36
N ARG A 62 -12.26 -10.82 -20.02
CA ARG A 62 -13.42 -10.41 -20.83
C ARG A 62 -13.04 -9.94 -22.24
N ALA A 63 -11.83 -9.38 -22.39
CA ALA A 63 -11.27 -9.02 -23.68
C ALA A 63 -10.62 -10.20 -24.44
N GLY A 64 -10.77 -11.44 -23.95
CA GLY A 64 -10.19 -12.63 -24.60
C GLY A 64 -8.66 -12.72 -24.52
N LYS A 65 -8.00 -11.90 -23.67
CA LYS A 65 -6.53 -11.90 -23.58
C LYS A 65 -6.04 -13.12 -22.77
N PRO A 66 -4.94 -13.78 -23.20
CA PRO A 66 -4.32 -14.82 -22.40
C PRO A 66 -3.72 -14.24 -21.12
N THR A 67 -3.70 -15.03 -20.04
CA THR A 67 -3.21 -14.56 -18.73
C THR A 67 -1.77 -14.06 -18.79
N THR A 68 -0.92 -14.63 -19.64
CA THR A 68 0.47 -14.16 -19.86
C THR A 68 0.54 -12.75 -20.44
N LEU A 69 -0.34 -12.44 -21.40
CA LEU A 69 -0.43 -11.11 -21.99
C LEU A 69 -0.98 -10.12 -20.97
N ILE A 70 -2.07 -10.48 -20.29
CA ILE A 70 -2.60 -9.72 -19.16
C ILE A 70 -1.41 -9.42 -18.24
N LYS A 71 -0.64 -10.44 -17.86
CA LYS A 71 0.52 -10.27 -16.99
C LYS A 71 1.57 -9.25 -17.45
N LYS A 72 1.84 -9.17 -18.74
CA LYS A 72 2.83 -8.25 -19.30
C LYS A 72 2.40 -6.79 -19.14
N GLU A 73 1.12 -6.45 -19.32
CA GLU A 73 0.77 -5.04 -19.46
C GLU A 73 0.55 -4.30 -18.09
N ALA A 74 0.53 -4.95 -16.90
CA ALA A 74 0.57 -4.19 -15.61
C ALA A 74 1.97 -3.84 -15.30
N THR A 75 2.90 -4.64 -15.79
CA THR A 75 4.29 -4.37 -15.59
C THR A 75 4.52 -3.07 -16.34
N SER A 76 4.02 -2.95 -17.58
CA SER A 76 3.98 -1.69 -18.31
C SER A 76 3.25 -0.56 -17.56
N LEU A 77 2.07 -0.79 -16.97
CA LEU A 77 1.38 0.29 -16.25
C LEU A 77 2.04 0.74 -14.97
N ALA A 78 2.54 -0.21 -14.18
CA ALA A 78 3.31 0.11 -13.00
C ALA A 78 4.60 0.84 -13.38
N LEU A 79 5.20 0.49 -14.53
CA LEU A 79 6.32 1.20 -15.10
C LEU A 79 5.97 2.64 -15.49
N ILE A 80 4.88 2.82 -16.22
CA ILE A 80 4.38 4.13 -16.64
C ILE A 80 4.06 4.98 -15.40
N GLY A 81 3.37 4.41 -14.41
CA GLY A 81 3.07 5.07 -13.15
C GLY A 81 4.34 5.46 -12.39
N ALA A 82 5.35 4.60 -12.39
CA ALA A 82 6.63 4.86 -11.74
C ALA A 82 7.45 5.97 -12.42
N ILE A 83 7.41 6.07 -13.75
CA ILE A 83 8.17 7.06 -14.54
C ILE A 83 7.41 8.38 -14.66
N ARG A 84 6.12 8.32 -14.99
CA ARG A 84 5.32 9.44 -15.49
C ARG A 84 4.23 9.89 -14.54
N ARG A 85 4.11 9.28 -13.35
CA ARG A 85 3.07 9.55 -12.34
C ARG A 85 1.67 9.18 -12.85
N ASN A 86 0.63 9.59 -12.12
CA ASN A 86 -0.77 9.29 -12.42
C ASN A 86 -1.47 10.34 -13.33
N ASN A 87 -0.72 11.01 -14.23
CA ASN A 87 -1.29 12.01 -15.12
C ASN A 87 -1.41 11.47 -16.55
N LEU A 88 -2.50 10.76 -16.81
CA LEU A 88 -2.76 10.09 -18.09
C LEU A 88 -2.75 11.06 -19.28
N GLU A 89 -3.29 12.27 -19.11
CA GLU A 89 -3.31 13.28 -20.17
C GLU A 89 -1.91 13.77 -20.54
N ASN A 90 -1.05 14.00 -19.56
CA ASN A 90 0.37 14.31 -19.82
C ASN A 90 1.11 13.13 -20.44
N ILE A 91 0.78 11.89 -20.06
CA ILE A 91 1.37 10.69 -20.67
C ILE A 91 0.99 10.62 -22.15
N LYS A 92 -0.29 10.82 -22.49
CA LYS A 92 -0.78 10.81 -23.87
C LYS A 92 -0.16 11.91 -24.72
N THR A 93 0.01 13.11 -24.16
CA THR A 93 0.48 14.28 -24.93
C THR A 93 2.01 14.38 -25.04
N LYS A 94 2.78 13.73 -24.14
CA LYS A 94 4.24 13.88 -24.04
C LYS A 94 5.03 12.57 -24.18
N SER A 95 4.40 11.51 -24.64
CA SER A 95 5.06 10.23 -24.90
C SER A 95 5.12 9.95 -26.39
N HIS A 96 6.06 9.08 -26.79
CA HIS A 96 6.15 8.61 -28.17
C HIS A 96 4.81 8.00 -28.60
N PRO A 97 4.35 8.18 -29.86
CA PRO A 97 3.05 7.69 -30.31
C PRO A 97 2.79 6.22 -30.00
N GLU A 98 3.82 5.36 -30.08
CA GLU A 98 3.74 3.94 -29.72
C GLU A 98 3.38 3.67 -28.25
N VAL A 99 3.72 4.59 -27.35
CA VAL A 99 3.34 4.55 -25.92
C VAL A 99 1.93 5.10 -25.73
N VAL A 100 1.49 6.04 -26.58
CA VAL A 100 0.14 6.64 -26.55
C VAL A 100 -0.90 5.66 -27.09
N THR A 101 -0.54 4.85 -28.07
CA THR A 101 -1.35 3.73 -28.59
C THR A 101 -1.33 2.50 -27.68
N PHE A 102 -0.54 2.53 -26.60
CA PHE A 102 -0.40 1.40 -25.68
C PHE A 102 -1.60 1.33 -24.73
N GLU A 103 -2.62 0.53 -25.07
CA GLU A 103 -3.71 0.17 -24.16
C GLU A 103 -3.24 -0.91 -23.17
N PRO A 104 -3.08 -0.61 -21.88
CA PRO A 104 -2.46 -1.57 -20.97
C PRO A 104 -3.48 -2.40 -20.17
N ALA A 105 -3.37 -3.73 -20.20
CA ALA A 105 -4.04 -4.72 -19.37
C ALA A 105 -3.16 -5.89 -18.80
N PHE A 106 -3.30 -6.37 -17.55
CA PHE A 106 -2.25 -6.12 -16.54
C PHE A 106 -1.59 -7.30 -15.66
N SER A 107 -0.25 -7.41 -15.36
CA SER A 107 0.35 -7.89 -14.04
C SER A 107 1.72 -7.35 -13.60
N VAL A 108 2.05 -7.59 -12.33
CA VAL A 108 3.12 -7.05 -11.48
C VAL A 108 4.41 -7.90 -11.51
N ASP A 109 5.51 -7.36 -12.06
CA ASP A 109 6.89 -7.67 -11.65
C ASP A 109 7.82 -6.44 -11.88
N VAL A 110 7.47 -5.38 -11.15
CA VAL A 110 7.91 -4.00 -11.40
C VAL A 110 9.39 -3.82 -11.07
N ALA A 111 9.86 -4.39 -9.95
CA ALA A 111 11.24 -4.25 -9.47
C ALA A 111 12.26 -4.90 -10.43
N ARG A 112 11.97 -6.11 -10.95
CA ARG A 112 12.87 -6.78 -11.92
C ARG A 112 12.89 -6.04 -13.25
N THR A 113 11.74 -5.50 -13.67
CA THR A 113 11.61 -4.72 -14.90
C THR A 113 12.36 -3.40 -14.80
N ILE A 114 12.21 -2.67 -13.70
CA ILE A 114 12.98 -1.47 -13.40
C ILE A 114 14.48 -1.73 -13.53
N LYS A 115 14.97 -2.81 -12.89
CA LYS A 115 16.39 -3.19 -12.93
C LYS A 115 16.83 -3.55 -14.36
N LYS A 116 16.03 -4.34 -15.09
CA LYS A 116 16.33 -4.78 -16.46
C LYS A 116 16.44 -3.60 -17.44
N TYR A 117 15.56 -2.61 -17.31
CA TYR A 117 15.47 -1.49 -18.24
C TYR A 117 16.13 -0.20 -17.71
N ASN A 118 16.85 -0.29 -16.58
CA ASN A 118 17.53 0.83 -15.92
C ASN A 118 16.64 2.08 -15.77
N ILE A 119 15.43 1.86 -15.28
CA ILE A 119 14.42 2.91 -15.25
C ILE A 119 14.72 3.86 -14.10
N ARG A 120 14.79 5.14 -14.44
CA ARG A 120 15.11 6.19 -13.48
C ARG A 120 13.84 6.60 -12.73
N PRO A 121 13.85 6.58 -11.40
CA PRO A 121 12.76 7.08 -10.59
C PRO A 121 12.61 8.61 -10.74
N VAL A 122 11.45 9.15 -10.39
CA VAL A 122 11.17 10.60 -10.38
C VAL A 122 12.16 11.35 -9.48
N VAL A 123 12.54 10.75 -8.35
CA VAL A 123 13.62 11.24 -7.49
C VAL A 123 14.76 10.24 -7.55
N ASN A 124 15.88 10.67 -8.12
CA ASN A 124 17.06 9.84 -8.28
C ASN A 124 18.05 10.08 -7.14
N LEU A 125 17.71 9.63 -5.93
CA LEU A 125 18.57 9.73 -4.76
C LEU A 125 19.96 9.09 -4.91
N PRO A 126 20.18 8.04 -5.72
CA PRO A 126 21.54 7.56 -6.00
C PRO A 126 22.50 8.61 -6.57
N LEU A 127 22.00 9.73 -7.10
CA LEU A 127 22.83 10.87 -7.51
C LEU A 127 23.11 11.89 -6.39
N GLU A 128 22.31 11.86 -5.32
CA GLU A 128 22.42 12.78 -4.17
C GLU A 128 23.12 12.11 -2.98
N ILE A 129 22.98 10.79 -2.86
CA ILE A 129 23.50 9.96 -1.78
C ILE A 129 24.20 8.77 -2.42
N ASP A 130 25.52 8.68 -2.21
CA ASP A 130 26.33 7.57 -2.70
C ASP A 130 25.72 6.24 -2.26
N ASN A 131 25.55 5.37 -3.25
CA ASN A 131 25.03 4.02 -3.08
C ASN A 131 23.58 3.94 -2.53
N PHE A 132 22.76 4.99 -2.62
CA PHE A 132 21.34 4.85 -2.25
C PHE A 132 20.68 3.73 -3.06
N PRO A 133 19.89 2.83 -2.45
CA PRO A 133 19.29 1.74 -3.21
C PRO A 133 18.19 2.23 -4.15
N GLY A 134 18.42 2.16 -5.46
CA GLY A 134 17.48 2.69 -6.47
C GLY A 134 16.07 2.12 -6.38
N LEU A 135 15.89 0.91 -5.84
CA LEU A 135 14.56 0.30 -5.63
C LEU A 135 13.77 0.94 -4.49
N MET A 136 14.44 1.61 -3.55
CA MET A 136 13.77 2.41 -2.51
C MET A 136 13.24 3.74 -3.07
N CYS A 137 13.60 4.11 -4.30
CA CYS A 137 13.10 5.33 -4.95
C CYS A 137 11.72 5.18 -5.61
N TYR A 138 11.00 4.10 -5.31
CA TYR A 138 9.65 3.86 -5.82
C TYR A 138 8.65 3.96 -4.68
N SER A 139 7.54 4.68 -4.89
CA SER A 139 6.53 4.94 -3.86
C SER A 139 5.82 3.69 -3.33
N SER A 140 5.90 2.56 -4.05
CA SER A 140 5.37 1.27 -3.62
C SER A 140 6.30 0.51 -2.67
N PHE A 141 7.56 0.91 -2.52
CA PHE A 141 8.55 0.15 -1.73
C PHE A 141 8.18 0.03 -0.25
N GLY A 142 7.41 0.98 0.30
CA GLY A 142 6.95 0.94 1.69
C GLY A 142 6.25 -0.37 2.08
N SER A 143 5.52 -0.97 1.13
CA SER A 143 4.85 -2.27 1.30
C SER A 143 5.79 -3.47 1.45
N LEU A 144 7.08 -3.30 1.16
CA LEU A 144 8.11 -4.34 1.26
C LEU A 144 8.94 -4.22 2.53
N ILE A 145 8.77 -3.19 3.36
CA ILE A 145 9.56 -2.99 4.57
C ILE A 145 9.06 -3.99 5.64
N PRO A 146 9.88 -4.97 6.08
CA PRO A 146 9.47 -5.93 7.10
C PRO A 146 9.56 -5.30 8.49
N THR A 147 8.50 -5.40 9.27
CA THR A 147 8.53 -5.05 10.71
C THR A 147 9.27 -6.13 11.49
N GLY A 148 9.96 -5.75 12.58
CA GLY A 148 10.59 -6.69 13.51
C GLY A 148 11.97 -7.24 13.10
N ILE A 149 12.58 -6.75 12.02
CA ILE A 149 14.00 -7.02 11.73
C ILE A 149 14.91 -6.05 12.48
N GLN A 150 16.17 -6.44 12.71
CA GLN A 150 17.15 -5.66 13.47
C GLN A 150 17.30 -4.21 12.98
N ASP A 151 17.35 -4.01 11.65
CA ASP A 151 17.58 -2.70 11.04
C ASP A 151 16.30 -2.07 10.46
N TYR A 152 15.14 -2.42 11.04
CA TYR A 152 13.84 -1.91 10.60
C TYR A 152 13.80 -0.37 10.56
N GLU A 153 14.22 0.29 11.64
CA GLU A 153 14.20 1.75 11.75
C GLU A 153 15.12 2.43 10.74
N LEU A 154 16.24 1.80 10.39
CA LEU A 154 17.17 2.31 9.39
C LEU A 154 16.52 2.30 8.00
N ILE A 155 15.92 1.18 7.60
CA ILE A 155 15.23 1.06 6.30
C ILE A 155 14.03 2.02 6.23
N LYS A 156 13.22 2.07 7.30
CA LYS A 156 12.08 2.99 7.41
C LYS A 156 12.53 4.45 7.26
N THR A 157 13.57 4.86 7.98
CA THR A 157 14.10 6.24 7.91
C THR A 157 14.66 6.58 6.54
N ALA A 158 15.44 5.67 5.94
CA ALA A 158 15.99 5.86 4.60
C ALA A 158 14.87 6.01 3.54
N TYR A 159 13.80 5.23 3.67
CA TYR A 159 12.66 5.34 2.77
C TYR A 159 11.78 6.57 3.04
N LEU A 160 11.60 6.98 4.29
CA LEU A 160 10.91 8.22 4.66
C LEU A 160 11.59 9.44 4.03
N TYR A 161 12.92 9.47 4.05
CA TYR A 161 13.69 10.52 3.37
C TYR A 161 13.35 10.60 1.88
N HIS A 162 13.29 9.45 1.20
CA HIS A 162 12.83 9.41 -0.19
C HIS A 162 11.41 9.95 -0.36
N GLN A 163 10.46 9.57 0.49
CA GLN A 163 9.08 10.06 0.40
C GLN A 163 9.00 11.58 0.53
N ILE A 164 9.76 12.17 1.46
CA ILE A 164 9.80 13.63 1.65
C ILE A 164 10.39 14.33 0.41
N ARG A 165 11.45 13.77 -0.18
CA ARG A 165 12.03 14.32 -1.42
C ARG A 165 11.07 14.19 -2.60
N LEU A 166 10.38 13.04 -2.72
CA LEU A 166 9.37 12.81 -3.73
C LEU A 166 8.23 13.83 -3.61
N ASP A 167 7.68 14.00 -2.41
CA ASP A 167 6.59 14.93 -2.15
C ASP A 167 6.96 16.39 -2.50
N LYS A 168 8.19 16.84 -2.17
CA LYS A 168 8.71 18.14 -2.65
C LYS A 168 8.73 18.26 -4.17
N VAL A 169 9.18 17.22 -4.87
CA VAL A 169 9.27 17.19 -6.34
C VAL A 169 7.88 17.09 -7.00
N LEU A 170 6.91 16.48 -6.33
CA LEU A 170 5.52 16.43 -6.79
C LEU A 170 4.86 17.82 -6.68
N ASN A 171 5.13 18.55 -5.61
CA ASN A 171 4.52 19.83 -5.28
C ASN A 171 5.38 21.05 -5.65
N SER A 172 6.42 20.87 -6.46
CA SER A 172 7.42 21.89 -6.79
C SER A 172 6.89 23.14 -7.48
N LYS A 173 5.65 23.11 -8.00
CA LYS A 173 4.96 24.30 -8.53
C LYS A 173 4.73 25.37 -7.45
N ASN A 174 4.59 24.97 -6.19
CA ASN A 174 4.51 25.89 -5.07
C ASN A 174 5.92 26.05 -4.47
N LYS A 175 6.57 27.19 -4.75
CA LYS A 175 7.94 27.47 -4.29
C LYS A 175 8.08 27.47 -2.76
N ASN A 176 6.99 27.76 -2.04
CA ASN A 176 6.96 27.80 -0.58
C ASN A 176 6.45 26.50 0.04
N TYR A 177 6.30 25.45 -0.78
CA TYR A 177 5.78 24.18 -0.31
C TYR A 177 6.71 23.56 0.73
N ARG A 178 6.14 23.22 1.89
CA ARG A 178 6.80 22.45 2.94
C ARG A 178 6.05 21.11 3.09
N PRO A 179 6.72 19.97 2.94
CA PRO A 179 6.12 18.67 3.20
C PRO A 179 5.61 18.57 4.63
N ASP A 180 4.42 18.01 4.79
CA ASP A 180 3.88 17.62 6.08
C ASP A 180 4.45 16.24 6.44
N ILE A 181 5.48 16.23 7.30
CA ILE A 181 6.21 15.01 7.68
C ILE A 181 5.27 14.02 8.35
N SER A 182 4.43 14.48 9.28
CA SER A 182 3.48 13.62 10.01
C SER A 182 2.51 12.93 9.06
N LYS A 183 2.01 13.64 8.05
CA LYS A 183 1.16 13.07 7.00
C LYS A 183 1.89 12.02 6.17
N ILE A 184 3.14 12.28 5.79
CA ILE A 184 3.96 11.34 5.02
C ILE A 184 4.28 10.09 5.83
N GLU A 185 4.63 10.24 7.11
CA GLU A 185 4.87 9.13 8.03
C GLU A 185 3.63 8.26 8.20
N ASN A 186 2.44 8.86 8.28
CA ASN A 186 1.19 8.13 8.36
C ASN A 186 0.94 7.29 7.10
N PHE A 187 1.12 7.86 5.90
CA PHE A 187 1.01 7.09 4.66
C PHE A 187 2.06 5.98 4.54
N LEU A 188 3.28 6.23 5.01
CA LEU A 188 4.31 5.22 5.09
C LEU A 188 3.89 4.09 6.02
N GLN A 189 3.37 4.42 7.20
CA GLN A 189 2.94 3.43 8.18
C GLN A 189 1.80 2.55 7.63
N ILE A 190 0.78 3.15 7.00
CA ILE A 190 -0.28 2.42 6.28
C ILE A 190 0.32 1.47 5.22
N SER A 191 1.33 1.93 4.48
CA SER A 191 2.00 1.10 3.49
C SER A 191 2.76 -0.07 4.12
N ILE A 192 3.40 0.13 5.27
CA ILE A 192 4.12 -0.91 6.02
C ILE A 192 3.12 -1.93 6.60
N ASP A 193 2.00 -1.47 7.14
CA ASP A 193 1.03 -2.31 7.83
C ASP A 193 0.14 -3.13 6.87
N THR A 194 0.31 -2.95 5.56
CA THR A 194 -0.45 -3.69 4.56
C THR A 194 -0.31 -5.20 4.69
N ILE A 195 -1.42 -5.92 4.72
CA ILE A 195 -1.42 -7.39 4.84
C ILE A 195 -1.04 -8.12 3.54
N HIS A 196 -0.93 -7.40 2.43
CA HIS A 196 -0.77 -8.01 1.10
C HIS A 196 0.57 -8.74 0.89
N TYR A 197 1.62 -8.36 1.64
CA TYR A 197 2.91 -9.04 1.61
C TYR A 197 3.22 -9.63 2.98
N PRO A 198 3.14 -10.95 3.15
CA PRO A 198 3.57 -11.63 4.37
C PRO A 198 5.03 -11.31 4.73
N LEU A 199 5.34 -11.29 6.02
CA LEU A 199 6.65 -10.89 6.55
C LEU A 199 7.81 -11.71 5.94
N ASP A 200 7.65 -13.03 5.85
CA ASP A 200 8.63 -13.95 5.24
C ASP A 200 8.90 -13.58 3.77
N LYS A 201 7.86 -13.23 3.02
CA LYS A 201 7.98 -12.82 1.61
C LYS A 201 8.72 -11.50 1.49
N ARG A 202 8.44 -10.52 2.36
CA ARG A 202 9.17 -9.25 2.39
C ARG A 202 10.66 -9.47 2.61
N ILE A 203 11.03 -10.29 3.59
CA ILE A 203 12.44 -10.63 3.89
C ILE A 203 13.10 -11.31 2.68
N ILE A 204 12.44 -12.30 2.08
CA ILE A 204 12.96 -12.99 0.88
C ILE A 204 13.20 -11.99 -0.26
N ILE A 205 12.23 -11.10 -0.52
CA ILE A 205 12.33 -10.10 -1.58
C ILE A 205 13.49 -9.15 -1.28
N LEU A 206 13.56 -8.56 -0.08
CA LEU A 206 14.65 -7.64 0.27
C LEU A 206 16.03 -8.32 0.20
N ASN A 207 16.13 -9.60 0.54
CA ASN A 207 17.36 -10.36 0.40
C ASN A 207 17.73 -10.58 -1.08
N GLN A 208 16.78 -10.97 -1.93
CA GLN A 208 16.99 -11.10 -3.38
C GLN A 208 17.37 -9.78 -4.05
N LEU A 209 16.88 -8.66 -3.51
CA LEU A 209 17.24 -7.32 -3.96
C LEU A 209 18.60 -6.85 -3.44
N GLY A 210 19.24 -7.62 -2.55
CA GLY A 210 20.52 -7.27 -1.95
C GLY A 210 20.42 -6.08 -0.99
N LEU A 211 19.27 -5.88 -0.33
CA LEU A 211 19.07 -4.80 0.65
C LEU A 211 19.31 -5.28 2.09
N ILE A 212 19.07 -6.57 2.33
CA ILE A 212 19.36 -7.24 3.59
C ILE A 212 20.09 -8.57 3.33
N ASN A 213 20.86 -9.03 4.30
CA ASN A 213 21.45 -10.37 4.30
C ASN A 213 20.42 -11.42 4.78
N LYS A 214 20.84 -12.69 4.83
CA LYS A 214 19.97 -13.81 5.26
C LYS A 214 19.49 -13.71 6.70
N ASN A 215 20.17 -12.91 7.53
CA ASN A 215 19.84 -12.72 8.94
C ASN A 215 18.90 -11.51 9.15
N GLY A 216 18.47 -10.86 8.08
CA GLY A 216 17.63 -9.66 8.17
C GLY A 216 18.38 -8.39 8.54
N THR A 217 19.72 -8.42 8.57
CA THR A 217 20.56 -7.24 8.74
C THR A 217 20.73 -6.55 7.40
N VAL A 218 20.68 -5.23 7.41
CA VAL A 218 20.95 -4.38 6.26
C VAL A 218 22.35 -4.63 5.70
N VAL A 219 22.49 -4.65 4.37
CA VAL A 219 23.82 -4.69 3.73
C VAL A 219 24.53 -3.33 3.84
N ASP A 220 25.86 -3.35 3.77
CA ASP A 220 26.74 -2.18 3.97
C ASP A 220 26.32 -0.93 3.19
N THR A 221 25.70 -1.11 2.03
CA THR A 221 25.20 -0.03 1.18
C THR A 221 24.21 0.91 1.88
N ILE A 222 23.28 0.37 2.67
CA ILE A 222 22.33 1.19 3.45
C ILE A 222 22.94 1.53 4.82
N ALA A 223 23.76 0.66 5.40
CA ALA A 223 24.46 0.95 6.67
C ALA A 223 25.44 2.14 6.55
N ALA A 224 26.07 2.31 5.37
CA ALA A 224 26.95 3.42 5.03
C ALA A 224 26.19 4.74 4.81
N MET A 225 24.85 4.71 4.71
CA MET A 225 24.04 5.92 4.72
C MET A 225 24.21 6.57 6.09
N LYS A 226 25.04 7.62 6.15
CA LYS A 226 25.27 8.40 7.36
C LYS A 226 23.93 9.00 7.81
N MET A 227 23.21 8.29 8.67
CA MET A 227 21.91 8.69 9.24
C MET A 227 21.97 10.08 9.86
N GLY A 228 23.16 10.52 10.30
CA GLY A 228 23.42 11.90 10.76
C GLY A 228 23.12 12.97 9.70
N ASN A 229 23.40 12.72 8.41
CA ASN A 229 23.09 13.65 7.31
C ASN A 229 21.60 13.65 6.94
N ILE A 230 20.93 12.49 7.09
CA ILE A 230 19.50 12.38 6.82
C ILE A 230 18.71 13.08 7.92
N LYS A 231 19.00 12.80 9.19
CA LYS A 231 18.36 13.48 10.33
C LYS A 231 18.63 14.99 10.33
N SER A 232 19.85 15.44 10.04
CA SER A 232 20.14 16.87 9.94
C SER A 232 19.44 17.52 8.74
N SER A 233 19.27 16.82 7.61
CA SER A 233 18.49 17.32 6.47
C SER A 233 16.97 17.36 6.75
N LEU A 234 16.46 16.44 7.57
CA LEU A 234 15.06 16.43 8.02
C LEU A 234 14.80 17.53 9.07
N MET A 235 15.74 17.72 10.00
CA MET A 235 15.63 18.68 11.12
C MET A 235 16.08 20.10 10.74
N GLY A 236 16.93 20.26 9.71
CA GLY A 236 17.40 21.55 9.22
C GLY A 236 16.35 22.34 8.42
N SER A 237 15.16 21.76 8.20
CA SER A 237 13.99 22.48 7.62
C SER A 237 13.08 23.12 8.67
N THR A 238 13.42 23.02 9.95
CA THR A 238 12.87 23.85 11.01
C THR A 238 13.92 24.86 11.42
N TYR A 239 13.95 26.01 10.73
CA TYR A 239 13.90 27.39 11.25
C TYR A 239 13.79 28.32 10.02
#